data_AF-A0A2L0VPC3-F1
#
_entry.id   AF-A0A2L0VPC3-F1
#
_cell.length_a   1.000
_cell.length_b   1.000
_cell.length_c   1.000
_cell.angle_alpha   90.00
_cell.angle_beta   90.00
_cell.angle_gamma   90.00
#
_symmetry.space_group_name_H-M   'P 1'
#
loop_
_entity.id
_entity.type
_entity.pdbx_description
1 polymer ?
#
loop_
_entity_poly.entity_id
_entity_poly.type
_entity_poly.pdbx_seq_one_letter_code
_entity_poly.pdbx_strand_id
1 'polypeptide(L)'
;MGKLLRWEEAVSRYTRARRHLLRKYERAVDRIDEEDRAIFLGHRVEELSYRDLAERHGVSVAEVEQAMIRSLQVIAQSVDGKKRRWWQFWRR
;
A
#
# COMPACT_ATOMS: atom_id res chain seq x y z
N MET A 1 4.29 23.96 33.89
CA MET A 1 5.26 23.65 32.81
C MET A 1 5.24 22.19 32.33
N GLY A 2 5.16 21.17 33.18
CA GLY A 2 5.32 19.76 32.76
C GLY A 2 4.24 19.12 31.86
N LYS A 3 3.03 19.69 31.76
CA LYS A 3 2.00 19.15 30.85
C LYS A 3 2.25 19.54 29.38
N LEU A 4 2.76 20.75 29.11
CA LEU A 4 3.04 21.24 27.75
C LEU A 4 4.21 20.49 27.09
N LEU A 5 5.32 20.31 27.82
CA LEU A 5 6.47 19.50 27.37
C LEU A 5 6.09 18.05 27.04
N ARG A 6 5.20 17.43 27.84
CA ARG A 6 4.70 16.06 27.58
C ARG A 6 3.85 15.98 26.30
N TRP A 7 3.11 17.05 25.96
CA TRP A 7 2.31 17.12 24.74
C TRP A 7 3.19 17.33 23.50
N GLU A 8 4.22 18.17 23.58
CA GLU A 8 5.19 18.36 22.50
C GLU A 8 5.97 17.07 22.19
N GLU A 9 6.41 16.33 23.22
CA GLU A 9 7.07 15.03 23.05
C GLU A 9 6.12 13.98 22.43
N ALA A 10 4.86 13.93 22.87
CA ALA A 10 3.87 13.00 22.31
C ALA A 10 3.56 13.30 20.84
N VAL A 11 3.40 14.58 20.47
CA VAL A 11 3.20 15.03 19.09
C VAL A 11 4.43 14.74 18.24
N SER A 12 5.64 14.99 18.75
CA SER A 12 6.90 14.68 18.07
C SER A 12 7.07 13.18 17.81
N ARG A 13 6.74 12.33 18.80
CA ARG A 13 6.76 10.87 18.63
C ARG A 13 5.71 10.41 17.62
N TYR A 14 4.50 10.96 17.65
CA TYR A 14 3.42 10.63 16.70
C TYR A 14 3.81 11.00 15.26
N THR A 15 4.35 12.19 15.04
CA THR A 15 4.83 12.62 13.71
C THR A 15 6.01 11.77 13.22
N ARG A 16 6.93 11.35 14.10
CA ARG A 16 8.03 10.45 13.74
C ARG A 16 7.52 9.04 13.41
N ALA A 17 6.61 8.49 14.21
CA ALA A 17 6.00 7.18 13.95
C ALA A 17 5.21 7.19 12.62
N ARG A 18 4.45 8.25 12.36
CA ARG A 18 3.71 8.43 11.10
C ARG A 18 4.65 8.52 9.90
N ARG A 19 5.72 9.33 9.97
CA ARG A 19 6.75 9.40 8.91
C ARG A 19 7.43 8.05 8.70
N HIS A 20 7.71 7.32 9.78
CA HIS A 20 8.32 5.99 9.68
C HIS A 20 7.39 4.98 9.00
N LEU A 21 6.09 5.01 9.32
CA LEU A 21 5.08 4.17 8.67
C LEU A 21 4.94 4.53 7.19
N LEU A 22 4.87 5.82 6.85
CA LEU A 22 4.79 6.27 5.46
C LEU A 22 5.99 5.75 4.64
N ARG A 23 7.21 5.89 5.17
CA ARG A 23 8.43 5.36 4.54
C ARG A 23 8.41 3.84 4.36
N LYS A 24 7.71 3.10 5.22
CA LYS A 24 7.55 1.65 5.04
C LYS A 24 6.62 1.35 3.87
N TYR A 25 5.54 2.09 3.73
CA TYR A 25 4.64 1.96 2.58
C TYR A 25 5.31 2.38 1.27
N GLU A 26 6.02 3.53 1.25
CA GLU A 26 6.79 3.99 0.07
C GLU A 26 7.74 2.89 -0.42
N ARG A 27 8.59 2.38 0.49
CA ARG A 27 9.52 1.27 0.16
C ARG A 27 8.83 -0.03 -0.20
N ALA A 28 7.59 -0.25 0.24
CA ALA A 28 6.84 -1.43 -0.13
C ALA A 28 6.33 -1.30 -1.56
N VAL A 29 5.82 -0.12 -1.93
CA VAL A 29 5.41 0.20 -3.31
C VAL A 29 6.59 0.10 -4.27
N ASP A 30 7.78 0.57 -3.87
CA ASP A 30 9.02 0.47 -4.66
C ASP A 30 9.45 -0.98 -4.95
N ARG A 31 8.96 -1.95 -4.16
CA ARG A 31 9.26 -3.38 -4.34
C ARG A 31 8.23 -4.11 -5.20
N ILE A 32 7.13 -3.46 -5.55
CA ILE A 32 6.15 -4.03 -6.46
C ILE A 32 6.78 -4.07 -7.85
N ASP A 33 6.60 -5.20 -8.55
CA ASP A 33 6.98 -5.35 -9.96
C ASP A 33 6.45 -4.19 -10.79
N GLU A 34 7.19 -3.78 -11.83
CA GLU A 34 6.90 -2.53 -12.55
C GLU A 34 5.50 -2.51 -13.17
N GLU A 35 5.06 -3.61 -13.77
CA GLU A 35 3.75 -3.71 -14.41
C GLU A 35 2.63 -3.67 -13.36
N ASP A 36 2.79 -4.44 -12.29
CA ASP A 36 1.85 -4.47 -11.16
C ASP A 36 1.77 -3.12 -10.44
N ARG A 37 2.91 -2.43 -10.29
CA ARG A 37 3.02 -1.13 -9.62
C ARG A 37 2.29 -0.06 -10.40
N ALA A 38 2.40 -0.07 -11.73
CA ALA A 38 1.68 0.87 -12.59
C ALA A 38 0.16 0.69 -12.44
N ILE A 39 -0.33 -0.56 -12.46
CA ILE A 39 -1.75 -0.87 -12.26
C ILE A 39 -2.22 -0.45 -10.86
N PHE A 40 -1.46 -0.79 -9.82
CA PHE A 40 -1.80 -0.47 -8.44
C PHE A 40 -1.87 1.04 -8.20
N LEU A 41 -0.88 1.80 -8.68
CA LEU A 41 -0.87 3.26 -8.54
C LEU A 41 -1.96 3.92 -9.40
N GLY A 42 -2.22 3.41 -10.60
CA GLY A 42 -3.34 3.87 -11.43
C GLY A 42 -4.67 3.75 -10.69
N HIS A 43 -4.91 2.64 -9.99
CA HIS A 43 -6.12 2.51 -9.18
C HIS A 43 -6.10 3.37 -7.90
N ARG A 44 -4.98 3.37 -7.17
CA ARG A 44 -4.92 3.92 -5.80
C ARG A 44 -4.61 5.41 -5.71
N VAL A 45 -3.99 5.97 -6.74
CA VAL A 45 -3.56 7.38 -6.80
C VAL A 45 -4.30 8.11 -7.90
N GLU A 46 -4.46 7.49 -9.08
CA GLU A 46 -5.17 8.10 -10.20
C GLU A 46 -6.68 7.78 -10.22
N GLU A 47 -7.16 6.96 -9.27
CA GLU A 47 -8.57 6.59 -9.09
C GLU A 47 -9.21 5.92 -10.33
N LEU A 48 -8.38 5.31 -11.20
CA LEU A 48 -8.86 4.58 -12.38
C LEU A 48 -9.64 3.33 -11.99
N SER A 49 -10.71 3.04 -12.74
CA SER A 49 -11.44 1.78 -12.56
C SER A 49 -10.63 0.60 -13.12
N TYR A 50 -11.02 -0.62 -12.76
CA TYR A 50 -10.36 -1.81 -13.31
C TYR A 50 -10.56 -1.95 -14.82
N ARG A 51 -11.65 -1.40 -15.37
CA ARG A 51 -11.90 -1.37 -16.81
C ARG A 51 -10.96 -0.39 -17.51
N ASP A 52 -10.79 0.81 -16.93
CA ASP A 52 -9.86 1.81 -17.49
C ASP A 52 -8.42 1.29 -17.47
N LEU A 53 -8.05 0.57 -16.41
CA LEU A 53 -6.73 -0.07 -16.31
C LEU A 53 -6.55 -1.21 -17.31
N ALA A 54 -7.57 -2.07 -17.46
CA ALA A 54 -7.57 -3.15 -18.45
C ALA A 54 -7.37 -2.59 -19.87
N GLU A 55 -8.10 -1.53 -20.22
CA GLU A 55 -7.97 -0.85 -21.50
C GLU A 55 -6.60 -0.18 -21.67
N ARG A 56 -6.15 0.61 -20.67
CA ARG A 56 -4.87 1.33 -20.71
C ARG A 56 -3.67 0.41 -20.86
N HIS A 57 -3.68 -0.75 -20.19
CA HIS A 57 -2.55 -1.68 -20.16
C HIS A 57 -2.69 -2.82 -21.18
N GLY A 58 -3.80 -2.91 -21.92
CA GLY A 58 -4.02 -3.97 -22.91
C GLY A 58 -4.16 -5.37 -22.30
N VAL A 59 -4.72 -5.46 -21.09
CA VAL A 59 -4.89 -6.69 -20.32
C VAL A 59 -6.37 -6.92 -19.97
N SER A 60 -6.71 -8.11 -19.51
CA SER A 60 -8.04 -8.41 -18.99
C SER A 60 -8.26 -7.81 -17.58
N VAL A 61 -9.53 -7.61 -17.21
CA VAL A 61 -9.89 -7.22 -15.83
C VAL A 61 -9.39 -8.25 -14.79
N ALA A 62 -9.34 -9.53 -15.16
CA ALA A 62 -8.79 -10.57 -14.30
C ALA A 62 -7.28 -10.40 -14.07
N GLU A 63 -6.53 -9.97 -15.09
CA GLU A 63 -5.11 -9.66 -14.95
C GLU A 63 -4.88 -8.42 -14.08
N VAL A 64 -5.75 -7.40 -14.18
CA VAL A 64 -5.77 -6.25 -13.26
C VAL A 64 -6.00 -6.71 -11.82
N GLU A 65 -6.97 -7.59 -11.58
CA GLU A 65 -7.23 -8.19 -10.25
C GLU A 65 -5.99 -8.91 -9.71
N GLN A 66 -5.32 -9.72 -10.55
CA GLN A 66 -4.11 -10.43 -10.14
C GLN A 66 -2.96 -9.48 -9.82
N ALA A 67 -2.76 -8.42 -10.61
CA ALA A 67 -1.78 -7.37 -10.34
C ALA A 67 -2.05 -6.67 -9.00
N MET A 68 -3.32 -6.38 -8.69
CA MET A 68 -3.74 -5.82 -7.40
C MET A 68 -3.46 -6.78 -6.24
N ILE A 69 -3.75 -8.07 -6.39
CA ILE A 69 -3.46 -9.09 -5.38
C ILE A 69 -1.95 -9.17 -5.11
N ARG A 70 -1.11 -9.23 -6.15
CA ARG A 70 0.35 -9.29 -6.02
C ARG A 70 0.90 -8.03 -5.32
N SER A 71 0.41 -6.85 -5.71
CA SER A 71 0.75 -5.57 -5.08
C SER A 71 0.42 -5.53 -3.58
N LEU A 72 -0.80 -5.94 -3.21
CA LEU A 72 -1.22 -5.99 -1.81
C LEU A 72 -0.42 -7.00 -0.99
N GLN A 73 0.00 -8.12 -1.58
CA GLN A 73 0.87 -9.10 -0.92
C GLN A 73 2.24 -8.50 -0.58
N VAL A 74 2.85 -7.75 -1.48
CA VAL A 74 4.14 -7.07 -1.24
C VAL A 74 4.01 -6.03 -0.12
N ILE A 75 2.94 -5.24 -0.15
CA ILE A 75 2.65 -4.22 0.88
C ILE A 75 2.45 -4.87 2.25
N ALA A 76 1.60 -5.90 2.31
CA ALA A 76 1.33 -6.64 3.53
C ALA A 76 2.61 -7.21 4.15
N GLN A 77 3.47 -7.86 3.35
CA GLN A 77 4.74 -8.42 3.83
C GLN A 77 5.70 -7.35 4.35
N SER A 78 5.65 -6.14 3.78
CA SER A 78 6.55 -5.04 4.12
C SER A 78 6.11 -4.25 5.36
N VAL A 79 4.80 -4.18 5.63
CA VAL A 79 4.23 -3.34 6.69
C VAL A 79 3.72 -4.15 7.88
N ASP A 80 3.05 -5.28 7.65
CA ASP A 80 2.52 -6.15 8.71
C ASP A 80 3.64 -7.08 9.18
N GLY A 81 4.41 -6.63 10.18
CA GLY A 81 5.33 -7.49 10.90
C GLY A 81 4.60 -8.71 11.47
N LYS A 82 4.77 -9.88 10.84
CA LYS A 82 4.25 -11.21 11.20
C LYS A 82 2.75 -11.24 11.61
N LYS A 83 1.93 -11.70 10.66
CA LYS A 83 0.53 -12.23 10.76
C LYS A 83 -0.60 -11.19 10.76
N ARG A 84 -1.23 -10.99 9.59
CA ARG A 84 -2.70 -10.88 9.43
C ARG A 84 -3.16 -11.45 8.07
N ARG A 85 -3.63 -12.70 8.04
CA ARG A 85 -3.97 -13.49 6.82
C ARG A 85 -5.26 -13.05 6.07
N TRP A 86 -5.59 -11.76 5.97
CA TRP A 86 -6.84 -11.35 5.31
C TRP A 86 -6.81 -11.60 3.78
N TRP A 87 -5.63 -11.55 3.15
CA TRP A 87 -5.44 -11.84 1.73
C TRP A 87 -5.60 -13.32 1.34
N GLN A 88 -5.67 -14.25 2.31
CA GLN A 88 -5.91 -15.68 2.02
C GLN A 88 -7.36 -15.96 1.58
N PHE A 89 -8.28 -15.01 1.77
CA PHE A 89 -9.68 -15.18 1.43
C PHE A 89 -10.03 -14.79 -0.02
N TRP A 90 -9.15 -14.07 -0.71
CA TRP A 90 -9.37 -13.58 -2.09
C TRP A 90 -8.89 -14.53 -3.19
N ARG A 91 -8.48 -15.75 -2.83
CA ARG A 91 -7.89 -16.75 -3.75
C ARG A 91 -8.78 -17.98 -3.96
N ARG A 92 -10.04 -17.91 -3.57
CA ARG A 92 -11.01 -19.03 -3.60
C ARG A 92 -12.14 -18.74 -4.57
#